data_AF-A0A920M0R7-F1
#
_entry.id   AF-A0A920M0R7-F1
#
_cell.length_a   1.000
_cell.length_b   1.000
_cell.length_c   1.000
_cell.angle_alpha   90.00
_cell.angle_beta   90.00
_cell.angle_gamma   90.00
#
_symmetry.space_group_name_H-M   'P 1'
#
loop_
_entity.id
_entity.type
_entity.pdbx_description
1 polymer ?
#
loop_
_entity_poly.entity_id
_entity_poly.type
_entity_poly.pdbx_seq_one_letter_code
_entity_poly.pdbx_strand_id
1 'polypeptide(L)'
;MKKGSASIACQMSNENKSKIIIKGNLHTDILMRSYLKKKFNLLDGRRLSHIWHMTAPQLKNLFLLLMALNVLPRVDIKLQILKNAVHFVIN
;
A
#
# COMPACT_ATOMS: atom_id res chain seq x y z
N MET A 1 19.73 -0.07 -15.78
CA MET A 1 18.43 0.63 -15.63
C MET A 1 17.47 0.05 -14.59
N LYS A 2 17.25 -1.29 -14.48
CA LYS A 2 16.17 -1.85 -13.62
C LYS A 2 16.28 -1.63 -12.09
N LYS A 3 17.48 -1.49 -11.51
CA LYS A 3 17.65 -1.40 -10.04
C LYS A 3 17.32 -0.02 -9.43
N GLY A 4 17.31 1.05 -10.23
CA GLY A 4 17.08 2.42 -9.75
C GLY A 4 15.63 2.90 -9.82
N SER A 5 14.79 2.27 -10.64
CA SER A 5 13.42 2.74 -10.94
C SER A 5 12.53 2.81 -9.70
N ALA A 6 12.61 1.82 -8.80
CA ALA A 6 11.85 1.83 -7.55
C ALA A 6 12.23 3.01 -6.63
N SER A 7 13.53 3.32 -6.54
CA SER A 7 14.03 4.46 -5.74
C SER A 7 13.58 5.79 -6.33
N ILE A 8 13.64 5.93 -7.66
CA ILE A 8 13.22 7.15 -8.36
C ILE A 8 11.70 7.35 -8.20
N ALA A 9 10.89 6.30 -8.38
CA ALA A 9 9.45 6.37 -8.19
C ALA A 9 9.06 6.79 -6.75
N CYS A 10 9.75 6.23 -5.74
CA CYS A 10 9.54 6.62 -4.34
C CYS A 10 9.93 8.08 -4.09
N GLN A 11 11.05 8.53 -4.67
CA GLN A 11 11.49 9.92 -4.56
C GLN A 11 10.51 10.90 -5.20
N MET A 12 10.05 10.62 -6.42
CA MET A 12 9.07 11.47 -7.11
C MET A 12 7.76 11.58 -6.32
N SER A 13 7.33 10.49 -5.68
CA SER A 13 6.13 10.50 -4.84
C SER A 13 6.32 11.31 -3.56
N ASN A 14 7.50 11.22 -2.94
CA ASN A 14 7.86 12.07 -1.79
C ASN A 14 7.95 13.56 -2.16
N GLU A 15 8.41 13.88 -3.37
CA GLU A 15 8.45 15.25 -3.92
C GLU A 15 7.07 15.73 -4.42
N ASN A 16 5.98 14.98 -4.16
CA ASN A 16 4.62 15.25 -4.64
C ASN A 16 4.48 15.36 -6.18
N LYS A 17 5.46 14.86 -6.94
CA LYS A 17 5.43 14.81 -8.41
C LYS A 17 4.60 13.64 -8.93
N SER A 18 4.29 12.65 -8.09
CA SER A 18 3.35 11.56 -8.39
C SER A 18 2.42 11.30 -7.23
N LYS A 19 1.15 11.01 -7.54
CA LYS A 19 0.13 10.60 -6.57
C LYS A 19 0.05 9.08 -6.41
N ILE A 20 0.53 8.31 -7.39
CA ILE A 20 0.36 6.86 -7.46
C ILE A 20 1.68 6.21 -7.87
N ILE A 21 2.04 5.11 -7.20
CA ILE A 21 3.15 4.23 -7.60
C ILE A 21 2.57 2.93 -8.13
N ILE A 22 2.88 2.60 -9.38
CA ILE A 22 2.49 1.33 -10.00
C ILE A 22 3.73 0.45 -10.13
N LYS A 23 3.62 -0.80 -9.66
CA LYS A 23 4.67 -1.81 -9.81
C LYS A 23 4.69 -2.31 -11.26
N GLY A 24 5.78 -2.01 -11.97
CA GLY A 24 6.03 -2.56 -13.32
C GLY A 24 6.66 -3.96 -13.29
N ASN A 25 7.48 -4.26 -14.31
CA ASN A 25 8.26 -5.49 -14.41
C ASN A 25 9.48 -5.50 -13.46
N LEU A 26 9.19 -5.54 -12.17
CA LEU A 26 10.14 -5.62 -11.05
C LEU A 26 9.73 -6.77 -10.13
N HIS A 27 10.65 -7.30 -9.33
CA HIS A 27 10.25 -8.15 -8.23
C HIS A 27 9.67 -7.30 -7.09
N THR A 28 8.67 -7.82 -6.37
CA THR A 28 7.94 -7.06 -5.35
C THR A 28 8.86 -6.59 -4.23
N ASP A 29 9.86 -7.40 -3.85
CA ASP A 29 10.86 -7.05 -2.83
C ASP A 29 11.68 -5.79 -3.18
N ILE A 30 12.00 -5.56 -4.45
CA ILE A 30 12.77 -4.40 -4.91
C ILE A 30 11.98 -3.11 -4.67
N LEU A 31 10.69 -3.13 -5.03
CA LEU A 31 9.80 -2.01 -4.79
C LEU A 31 9.57 -1.81 -3.30
N MET A 32 9.21 -2.87 -2.58
CA MET A 32 8.91 -2.81 -1.15
C MET A 32 10.12 -2.35 -0.32
N ARG A 33 11.33 -2.83 -0.63
CA ARG A 33 12.56 -2.38 0.02
C ARG A 33 12.84 -0.91 -0.22
N SER A 34 12.39 -0.33 -1.33
CA SER A 34 12.50 1.10 -1.59
C SER A 34 11.41 1.88 -0.86
N TYR A 35 10.16 1.44 -0.99
CA TYR A 35 8.97 2.08 -0.43
C TYR A 35 9.01 2.18 1.10
N LEU A 36 9.53 1.15 1.78
CA LEU A 36 9.64 1.11 3.25
C LEU A 36 10.80 1.95 3.81
N LYS A 37 11.64 2.58 2.98
CA LYS A 37 12.75 3.40 3.48
C LYS A 37 12.21 4.71 4.07
N LYS A 38 12.59 4.98 5.32
CA LYS A 38 12.26 6.22 6.04
C LYS A 38 12.58 7.50 5.26
N LYS A 39 13.66 7.50 4.46
CA LYS A 39 14.08 8.68 3.66
C LYS A 39 13.04 9.19 2.66
N PHE A 40 12.08 8.35 2.26
CA PHE A 40 11.02 8.75 1.33
C PHE A 40 9.70 9.09 2.03
N ASN A 41 9.62 8.90 3.34
CA ASN A 41 8.46 9.26 4.18
C ASN A 41 7.07 8.86 3.65
N LEU A 42 6.96 7.75 2.90
CA LEU A 42 5.72 7.38 2.21
C LEU A 42 4.65 6.73 3.10
N LEU A 43 5.03 6.27 4.31
CA LEU A 43 4.13 5.56 5.22
C LEU A 43 3.42 6.46 6.22
N ASP A 44 3.93 7.68 6.45
CA ASP A 44 3.28 8.67 7.32
C ASP A 44 2.86 8.10 8.70
N GLY A 45 3.77 7.35 9.34
CA GLY A 45 3.53 6.70 10.64
C GLY A 45 2.49 5.57 10.65
N ARG A 46 1.84 5.27 9.52
CA ARG A 46 0.83 4.22 9.38
C ARG A 46 1.45 2.90 8.96
N ARG A 47 0.76 1.83 9.30
CA ARG A 47 1.13 0.48 8.86
C ARG A 47 0.56 0.21 7.48
N LEU A 48 1.39 -0.25 6.56
CA LEU A 48 0.94 -0.60 5.22
C LEU A 48 -0.09 -1.73 5.27
N SER A 49 -1.16 -1.57 4.51
CA SER A 49 -2.29 -2.51 4.44
C SER A 49 -2.68 -2.71 2.98
N HIS A 50 -3.13 -3.93 2.64
CA HIS A 50 -3.61 -4.23 1.30
C HIS A 50 -5.14 -4.14 1.31
N ILE A 51 -5.72 -3.35 0.41
CA ILE A 51 -7.18 -3.21 0.27
C ILE A 51 -7.55 -3.72 -1.12
N TRP A 52 -8.50 -4.64 -1.19
CA TRP A 52 -9.11 -5.09 -2.43
C TRP A 52 -10.57 -4.65 -2.44
N HIS A 53 -10.99 -3.98 -3.52
CA HIS A 53 -12.39 -3.65 -3.79
C HIS A 53 -12.95 -4.59 -4.87
N MET A 54 -14.00 -5.36 -4.55
CA MET A 54 -14.73 -6.21 -5.49
C MET A 54 -16.20 -5.80 -5.53
N THR A 55 -16.74 -5.70 -6.74
CA THR A 55 -18.18 -5.50 -6.96
C THR A 55 -18.74 -6.76 -7.60
N ALA A 56 -19.83 -7.30 -7.05
CA ALA A 56 -20.58 -8.39 -7.65
C ALA A 56 -22.05 -7.99 -7.76
N PRO A 57 -22.81 -8.46 -8.77
CA PRO A 57 -24.19 -8.01 -8.99
C PRO A 57 -25.12 -8.15 -7.76
N GLN A 58 -24.86 -9.14 -6.91
CA GLN A 58 -25.67 -9.44 -5.72
C GLN A 58 -25.08 -8.86 -4.42
N LEU A 59 -23.86 -8.30 -4.46
CA LEU A 59 -23.16 -7.77 -3.29
C LEU A 59 -22.88 -6.28 -3.50
N LYS A 60 -23.52 -5.43 -2.70
CA LYS A 60 -23.15 -4.02 -2.63
C LYS A 60 -21.77 -3.89 -1.94
N ASN A 61 -20.73 -3.79 -2.77
CA ASN A 61 -19.36 -3.39 -2.44
C ASN A 61 -18.68 -4.28 -1.37
N LEU A 62 -18.00 -5.34 -1.82
CA LEU A 62 -17.20 -6.18 -0.93
C LEU A 62 -15.76 -5.64 -0.86
N PHE A 63 -15.32 -5.30 0.35
CA PHE A 63 -13.92 -4.95 0.64
C PHE A 63 -13.22 -6.13 1.32
N LEU A 64 -12.19 -6.69 0.69
CA LEU A 64 -11.33 -7.70 1.28
C LEU A 64 -9.99 -7.05 1.66
N LEU A 65 -9.71 -6.95 2.96
CA LEU A 65 -8.55 -6.22 3.50
C LEU A 65 -7.33 -7.09 3.83
N LEU A 66 -7.45 -8.41 3.69
CA LEU A 66 -6.46 -9.32 4.23
C LEU A 66 -6.27 -10.52 3.30
N MET A 67 -5.30 -10.43 2.41
CA MET A 67 -4.86 -11.63 1.69
C MET A 67 -3.42 -11.64 1.16
N ALA A 68 -2.59 -10.61 1.38
CA ALA A 68 -1.26 -10.57 0.76
C ALA A 68 -0.11 -10.03 1.62
N LEU A 69 -0.36 -9.06 2.51
CA LEU A 69 0.74 -8.27 3.10
C LEU A 69 1.01 -8.57 4.59
N ASN A 70 -0.02 -8.77 5.39
CA ASN A 70 0.10 -8.97 6.83
C ASN A 70 -0.23 -10.42 7.20
N VAL A 71 0.79 -11.24 7.42
CA VAL A 71 0.64 -12.65 7.84
C VAL A 71 0.28 -12.68 9.33
N LEU A 72 -0.88 -13.26 9.67
CA LEU A 72 -1.38 -13.43 11.05
C LEU A 72 -1.33 -12.14 11.91
N PRO A 73 -2.10 -11.10 11.54
CA PRO A 73 -2.12 -9.86 12.32
C PRO A 73 -2.72 -10.09 13.71
N ARG A 74 -2.04 -9.58 14.74
CA ARG A 74 -2.58 -9.45 16.11
C ARG A 74 -3.70 -8.39 16.15
N VAL A 75 -4.41 -8.30 17.27
CA VAL A 75 -5.58 -7.40 17.44
C VAL A 75 -5.23 -5.93 17.19
N ASP A 76 -4.08 -5.46 17.69
CA ASP A 76 -3.55 -4.12 17.47
C ASP A 76 -3.33 -3.82 15.98
N ILE A 77 -2.78 -4.79 15.25
CA ILE A 77 -2.54 -4.68 13.81
C ILE A 77 -3.85 -4.72 13.03
N LYS A 78 -4.78 -5.60 13.41
CA LYS A 78 -6.13 -5.67 12.80
C LYS A 78 -6.85 -4.33 12.92
N LEU A 79 -6.74 -3.66 14.08
CA LEU A 79 -7.31 -2.32 14.28
C LEU A 79 -6.69 -1.28 13.34
N GLN A 80 -5.37 -1.30 13.13
CA GLN A 80 -4.72 -0.38 12.18
C GLN A 80 -5.17 -0.63 10.73
N ILE A 81 -5.29 -1.91 10.33
CA ILE A 81 -5.79 -2.28 9.01
C ILE A 81 -7.23 -1.78 8.81
N LEU A 82 -8.09 -1.94 9.83
CA LEU A 82 -9.45 -1.44 9.81
C LEU A 82 -9.50 0.09 9.69
N LYS A 83 -8.66 0.82 10.44
CA LYS A 83 -8.56 2.29 10.34
C LYS A 83 -8.18 2.73 8.93
N ASN A 84 -7.22 2.06 8.30
CA ASN A 84 -6.84 2.34 6.92
C ASN A 84 -7.99 2.06 5.93
N ALA A 85 -8.77 1.01 6.16
CA ALA A 85 -9.97 0.68 5.38
C ALA A 85 -11.00 1.81 5.39
N VAL A 86 -11.35 2.25 6.60
CA VAL A 86 -12.35 3.30 6.83
C VAL A 86 -11.87 4.61 6.21
N HIS A 87 -10.59 4.95 6.41
CA HIS A 87 -10.00 6.13 5.78
C HIS A 87 -10.06 6.09 4.25
N PHE A 88 -9.93 4.91 3.62
CA PHE A 88 -10.03 4.75 2.16
C PHE A 88 -11.46 4.90 1.64
N VAL A 89 -12.49 4.60 2.43
CA VAL A 89 -13.90 4.73 2.01
C VAL A 89 -14.42 6.14 2.23
N ILE A 90 -13.95 6.83 3.28
CA ILE A 90 -14.45 8.16 3.67
C ILE A 90 -13.80 9.28 2.84
N ASN A 91 -12.56 9.11 2.37
CA ASN A 91 -11.84 10.08 1.55
C ASN A 91 -11.77 9.65 0.10
#